data_AF-A0A315YXA3-F1
#
_entry.id   AF-A0A315YXA3-F1
#
_cell.length_a   1.000
_cell.length_b   1.000
_cell.length_c   1.000
_cell.angle_alpha   90.00
_cell.angle_beta   90.00
_cell.angle_gamma   90.00
#
_symmetry.space_group_name_H-M   'P 1'
#
loop_
_entity.id
_entity.type
_entity.pdbx_description
1 polymer ?
#
loop_
_entity_poly.entity_id
_entity_poly.type
_entity_poly.pdbx_seq_one_letter_code
_entity_poly.pdbx_strand_id
1 'polypeptide(L)'
;MTRKYIISVLIILIVFFSFLNKKSKEQVFWEWFKENNASFYSGVDNQFEREKLFDELQFQLKKVNSDLAFEFSPIHENGIREFIVSAEGVKEIFPIVEQLIDKAPELENWKFNAFRQRIPGDNFSIEVGSVKINYSDIYFRYKDGNYGDIGIELNIRNYNGEAEIINATYILLDGLIGEYDITMGIDWIDWVKLDDTNINQLLPITDLRNLIDQKKN
;
A
#
# COMPACT_ATOMS: atom_id res chain seq x y z
N MET A 1 -47.20 -48.82 -48.20
CA MET A 1 -46.25 -47.80 -48.72
C MET A 1 -46.36 -46.57 -47.84
N THR A 2 -45.52 -46.44 -46.81
CA THR A 2 -44.18 -45.79 -46.74
C THR A 2 -44.30 -44.30 -46.41
N ARG A 3 -44.16 -43.84 -45.16
CA ARG A 3 -42.98 -43.66 -44.25
C ARG A 3 -42.45 -42.21 -44.29
N LYS A 4 -42.32 -41.61 -43.08
CA LYS A 4 -41.42 -40.50 -42.64
C LYS A 4 -41.80 -39.09 -43.16
N TYR A 5 -41.82 -38.05 -42.32
CA TYR A 5 -40.71 -37.56 -41.49
C TYR A 5 -41.11 -37.19 -40.04
N ILE A 6 -40.32 -37.72 -39.10
CA ILE A 6 -40.05 -37.20 -37.75
C ILE A 6 -38.66 -36.52 -37.86
N ILE A 7 -38.32 -35.65 -36.90
CA ILE A 7 -37.00 -34.99 -36.61
C ILE A 7 -36.88 -33.64 -37.35
N SER A 8 -36.75 -32.47 -36.70
CA SER A 8 -35.77 -32.03 -35.68
C SER A 8 -36.36 -30.92 -34.79
N VAL A 9 -36.41 -31.01 -33.45
CA VAL A 9 -35.31 -30.78 -32.48
C VAL A 9 -34.87 -29.31 -32.41
N LEU A 10 -35.17 -28.66 -31.27
CA LEU A 10 -34.30 -27.87 -30.36
C LEU A 10 -35.21 -26.85 -29.64
N ILE A 11 -35.74 -27.17 -28.45
CA ILE A 11 -35.15 -26.67 -27.20
C ILE A 11 -34.76 -25.19 -27.36
N ILE A 12 -35.75 -24.28 -27.29
CA ILE A 12 -35.50 -22.87 -26.91
C ILE A 12 -35.40 -22.86 -25.39
N LEU A 13 -34.35 -23.52 -24.93
CA LEU A 13 -33.83 -23.65 -23.59
C LEU A 13 -32.33 -23.63 -23.88
N ILE A 14 -31.57 -22.75 -23.24
CA ILE A 14 -30.14 -22.48 -23.55
C ILE A 14 -29.90 -21.41 -24.63
N VAL A 15 -30.45 -20.20 -24.45
CA VAL A 15 -29.63 -18.97 -24.60
C VAL A 15 -29.93 -17.96 -23.48
N PHE A 16 -30.40 -18.41 -22.32
CA PHE A 16 -29.84 -17.86 -21.09
C PHE A 16 -28.55 -18.62 -20.88
N PHE A 17 -27.52 -18.26 -21.65
CA PHE A 17 -26.15 -18.49 -21.22
C PHE A 17 -26.09 -17.80 -19.87
N SER A 18 -26.20 -18.60 -18.83
CA SER A 18 -25.78 -18.22 -17.51
C SER A 18 -24.34 -17.75 -17.66
N PHE A 19 -24.15 -16.45 -17.87
CA PHE A 19 -22.92 -15.78 -17.49
C PHE A 19 -22.88 -15.90 -15.97
N LEU A 20 -22.54 -17.10 -15.48
CA LEU A 20 -21.87 -17.24 -14.20
C LEU A 20 -20.60 -16.44 -14.37
N ASN A 21 -20.66 -15.15 -14.04
CA ASN A 21 -19.47 -14.30 -13.95
C ASN A 21 -18.56 -15.01 -12.96
N LYS A 22 -17.51 -15.65 -13.47
CA LYS A 22 -16.48 -16.25 -12.66
C LYS A 22 -15.93 -15.13 -11.78
N LYS A 23 -16.02 -15.30 -10.46
CA LYS A 23 -15.53 -14.31 -9.51
C LYS A 23 -14.05 -14.05 -9.78
N SER A 24 -13.68 -12.77 -9.79
CA SER A 24 -12.28 -12.35 -9.83
C SER A 24 -11.57 -12.78 -8.54
N LYS A 25 -10.24 -12.85 -8.57
CA LYS A 25 -9.43 -13.22 -7.40
C LYS A 25 -9.59 -12.19 -6.27
N GLU A 26 -9.78 -10.93 -6.62
CA GLU A 26 -10.08 -9.80 -5.72
C GLU A 26 -11.44 -10.00 -5.04
N GLN A 27 -12.49 -10.35 -5.79
CA GLN A 27 -13.81 -10.66 -5.21
C GLN A 27 -13.76 -11.86 -4.27
N VAL A 28 -13.02 -12.91 -4.64
CA VAL A 28 -12.83 -14.09 -3.78
C VAL A 28 -12.12 -13.72 -2.47
N PHE A 29 -11.08 -12.88 -2.53
CA PHE A 29 -10.40 -12.37 -1.34
C PHE A 29 -11.37 -11.60 -0.44
N TRP A 30 -12.15 -10.68 -0.99
CA TRP A 30 -13.05 -9.84 -0.20
C TRP A 30 -14.24 -10.57 0.41
N GLU A 31 -14.77 -11.58 -0.27
CA GLU A 31 -15.78 -12.46 0.31
C GLU A 31 -15.23 -13.21 1.52
N TRP A 32 -14.02 -13.76 1.40
CA TRP A 32 -13.32 -14.37 2.52
C TRP A 32 -13.03 -13.37 3.63
N PHE A 33 -12.53 -12.17 3.33
CA PHE A 33 -12.25 -11.14 4.34
C PHE A 33 -13.53 -10.76 5.09
N LYS A 34 -14.66 -10.59 4.38
CA LYS A 34 -15.96 -10.27 4.98
C LYS A 34 -16.40 -11.33 5.99
N GLU A 35 -16.18 -12.61 5.71
CA GLU A 35 -16.50 -13.70 6.64
C GLU A 35 -15.60 -13.72 7.90
N ASN A 36 -14.38 -13.17 7.80
CA ASN A 36 -13.36 -13.22 8.84
C ASN A 36 -13.10 -11.87 9.54
N ASN A 37 -13.76 -10.80 9.10
CA ASN A 37 -13.44 -9.42 9.49
C ASN A 37 -13.49 -9.20 11.00
N ALA A 38 -14.41 -9.83 11.73
CA ALA A 38 -14.52 -9.69 13.18
C ALA A 38 -13.23 -10.12 13.91
N SER A 39 -12.63 -11.23 13.48
CA SER A 39 -11.37 -11.73 14.03
C SER A 39 -10.22 -10.77 13.77
N PHE A 40 -10.15 -10.18 12.57
CA PHE A 40 -9.14 -9.17 12.25
C PHE A 40 -9.36 -7.88 13.01
N TYR A 41 -10.61 -7.45 13.19
CA TYR A 41 -10.93 -6.21 13.86
C TYR A 41 -10.49 -6.22 15.33
N SER A 42 -10.67 -7.34 16.05
CA SER A 42 -10.32 -7.44 17.47
C SER A 42 -8.96 -8.09 17.75
N GLY A 43 -8.50 -9.00 16.89
CA GLY A 43 -7.41 -9.93 17.22
C GLY A 43 -6.01 -9.45 16.81
N VAL A 44 -5.87 -8.55 15.84
CA VAL A 44 -4.55 -8.19 15.30
C VAL A 44 -3.67 -7.40 16.29
N ASP A 45 -4.27 -6.75 17.29
CA ASP A 45 -3.50 -6.06 18.34
C ASP A 45 -3.03 -7.03 19.45
N ASN A 46 -3.60 -8.24 19.52
CA ASN A 46 -3.17 -9.29 20.44
C ASN A 46 -1.98 -10.04 19.82
N GLN A 47 -0.82 -9.96 20.47
CA GLN A 47 0.41 -10.57 19.96
C GLN A 47 0.30 -12.08 19.69
N PHE A 48 -0.44 -12.84 20.50
CA PHE A 48 -0.57 -14.29 20.34
C PHE A 48 -1.49 -14.67 19.17
N GLU A 49 -2.51 -13.86 18.89
CA GLU A 49 -3.45 -14.11 17.79
C GLU A 49 -2.94 -13.54 16.46
N ARG A 50 -2.20 -12.43 16.53
CA ARG A 50 -1.73 -11.67 15.37
C ARG A 50 -0.97 -12.53 14.37
N GLU A 51 0.00 -13.33 14.83
CA GLU A 51 0.82 -14.14 13.92
C GLU A 51 -0.04 -15.08 13.06
N LYS A 52 -0.95 -15.83 13.70
CA LYS A 52 -1.87 -16.73 13.00
C LYS A 52 -2.80 -15.98 12.04
N LEU A 53 -3.33 -14.83 12.47
CA LEU A 53 -4.19 -13.99 11.63
C LEU A 53 -3.43 -13.47 10.41
N PHE A 54 -2.20 -13.01 10.61
CA PHE A 54 -1.35 -12.47 9.55
C PHE A 54 -0.92 -13.57 8.56
N ASP A 55 -0.60 -14.76 9.04
CA ASP A 55 -0.28 -15.90 8.17
C ASP A 55 -1.47 -16.29 7.28
N GLU A 56 -2.67 -16.39 7.85
CA GLU A 56 -3.88 -16.70 7.07
C GLU A 56 -4.20 -15.58 6.07
N LEU A 57 -4.13 -14.32 6.51
CA LEU A 57 -4.36 -13.17 5.65
C LEU A 57 -3.36 -13.10 4.50
N GLN A 58 -2.07 -13.31 4.79
CA GLN A 58 -1.02 -13.35 3.78
C GLN A 58 -1.25 -14.51 2.79
N PHE A 59 -1.68 -15.68 3.28
CA PHE A 59 -1.98 -16.83 2.43
C PHE A 59 -3.12 -16.52 1.44
N GLN A 60 -4.15 -15.79 1.87
CA GLN A 60 -5.27 -15.40 1.01
C GLN A 60 -4.87 -14.27 0.06
N LEU A 61 -4.14 -13.26 0.55
CA LEU A 61 -3.68 -12.13 -0.24
C LEU A 61 -2.73 -12.58 -1.38
N LYS A 62 -1.88 -13.57 -1.13
CA LYS A 62 -0.99 -14.17 -2.15
C LYS A 62 -1.73 -14.80 -3.33
N LYS A 63 -3.00 -15.17 -3.17
CA LYS A 63 -3.85 -15.67 -4.27
C LYS A 63 -4.27 -14.54 -5.21
N VAL A 64 -4.28 -13.29 -4.73
CA VAL A 64 -4.44 -12.09 -5.57
C VAL A 64 -3.12 -11.81 -6.28
N ASN A 65 -2.04 -11.60 -5.53
CA ASN A 65 -0.68 -11.46 -6.06
C ASN A 65 0.35 -11.70 -4.92
N SER A 66 1.47 -12.35 -5.23
CA SER A 66 2.49 -12.75 -4.25
C SER A 66 3.25 -11.60 -3.59
N ASP A 67 3.26 -10.44 -4.24
CA ASP A 67 4.10 -9.28 -3.93
C ASP A 67 3.31 -8.22 -3.14
N LEU A 68 2.03 -8.49 -2.83
CA LEU A 68 1.21 -7.63 -1.98
C LEU A 68 1.56 -7.82 -0.51
N ALA A 69 1.75 -6.70 0.16
CA ALA A 69 1.86 -6.59 1.60
C ALA A 69 0.61 -5.93 2.19
N PHE A 70 0.48 -5.97 3.52
CA PHE A 70 -0.63 -5.34 4.21
C PHE A 70 -0.24 -4.78 5.57
N GLU A 71 -1.02 -3.80 6.03
CA GLU A 71 -0.91 -3.20 7.35
C GLU A 71 -2.28 -2.95 7.96
N PHE A 72 -2.33 -2.91 9.29
CA PHE A 72 -3.51 -2.49 10.04
C PHE A 72 -3.17 -1.26 10.87
N SER A 73 -4.07 -0.28 10.89
CA SER A 73 -4.04 0.74 11.92
C SER A 73 -4.49 0.15 13.27
N PRO A 74 -4.19 0.82 14.39
CA PRO A 74 -5.00 0.69 15.60
C PRO A 74 -6.47 0.99 15.33
N ILE A 75 -7.37 0.58 16.22
CA ILE A 75 -8.75 1.07 16.22
C ILE A 75 -8.72 2.54 16.63
N HIS A 76 -9.20 3.42 15.76
CA HIS A 76 -9.32 4.84 16.01
C HIS A 76 -10.42 5.13 17.04
N GLU A 77 -10.43 6.33 17.62
CA GLU A 77 -11.43 6.74 18.64
C GLU A 77 -12.87 6.64 18.13
N ASN A 78 -13.09 6.80 16.83
CA ASN A 78 -14.39 6.67 16.17
C ASN A 78 -14.79 5.21 15.87
N GLY A 79 -14.00 4.23 16.30
CA GLY A 79 -14.22 2.81 16.04
C GLY A 79 -13.83 2.34 14.65
N ILE A 80 -13.21 3.18 13.81
CA ILE A 80 -12.72 2.73 12.50
C ILE A 80 -11.36 2.06 12.66
N ARG A 81 -11.17 0.91 12.00
CA ARG A 81 -9.86 0.32 11.73
C ARG A 81 -9.56 0.42 10.24
N GLU A 82 -8.33 0.74 9.90
CA GLU A 82 -7.84 0.79 8.52
C GLU A 82 -7.13 -0.51 8.17
N PHE A 83 -7.44 -1.07 7.01
CA PHE A 83 -6.66 -2.12 6.35
C PHE A 83 -6.02 -1.52 5.10
N ILE A 84 -4.70 -1.52 5.08
CA ILE A 84 -3.89 -0.94 4.01
C ILE A 84 -3.30 -2.09 3.21
N VAL A 85 -3.41 -2.03 1.88
CA VAL A 85 -2.68 -2.92 0.97
C VAL A 85 -1.54 -2.13 0.33
N SER A 86 -0.33 -2.65 0.45
CA SER A 86 0.91 -2.02 -0.04
C SER A 86 1.52 -2.84 -1.18
N ALA A 87 2.18 -2.15 -2.10
CA ALA A 87 2.99 -2.75 -3.15
C ALA A 87 4.49 -2.74 -2.78
N GLU A 88 4.85 -2.30 -1.56
CA GLU A 88 6.23 -2.15 -1.09
C GLU A 88 7.09 -1.33 -2.07
N GLY A 89 6.49 -0.30 -2.67
CA GLY A 89 7.15 0.57 -3.64
C GLY A 89 7.37 -0.04 -5.04
N VAL A 90 6.88 -1.26 -5.31
CA VAL A 90 6.96 -1.89 -6.62
C VAL A 90 5.87 -1.33 -7.55
N LYS A 91 6.25 -0.34 -8.36
CA LYS A 91 5.35 0.41 -9.26
C LYS A 91 4.48 -0.48 -10.15
N GLU A 92 5.00 -1.60 -10.63
CA GLU A 92 4.29 -2.54 -11.51
C GLU A 92 3.10 -3.22 -10.81
N ILE A 93 3.10 -3.26 -9.47
CA ILE A 93 2.05 -3.89 -8.65
C ILE A 93 0.93 -2.90 -8.29
N PHE A 94 1.14 -1.59 -8.47
CA PHE A 94 0.15 -0.56 -8.12
C PHE A 94 -1.24 -0.80 -8.74
N PRO A 95 -1.37 -1.14 -10.04
CA PRO A 95 -2.68 -1.42 -10.63
C PRO A 95 -3.40 -2.60 -9.97
N ILE A 96 -2.66 -3.55 -9.36
CA ILE A 96 -3.24 -4.70 -8.66
C ILE A 96 -3.76 -4.28 -7.29
N VAL A 97 -3.03 -3.42 -6.57
CA VAL A 97 -3.50 -2.81 -5.32
C VAL A 97 -4.81 -2.06 -5.56
N GLU A 98 -4.83 -1.19 -6.58
CA GLU A 98 -6.02 -0.41 -6.94
C GLU A 98 -7.19 -1.30 -7.32
N GLN A 99 -6.97 -2.34 -8.14
CA GLN A 99 -8.01 -3.30 -8.51
C GLN A 99 -8.55 -4.07 -7.30
N LEU A 100 -7.68 -4.44 -6.35
CA LEU A 100 -8.10 -5.09 -5.12
C LEU A 100 -8.99 -4.14 -4.31
N ILE A 101 -8.54 -2.93 -4.03
CA ILE A 101 -9.30 -1.96 -3.22
C ILE A 101 -10.61 -1.53 -3.91
N ASP A 102 -10.66 -1.41 -5.24
CA ASP A 102 -11.90 -1.14 -6.00
C ASP A 102 -12.98 -2.22 -5.81
N LYS A 103 -12.58 -3.44 -5.44
CA LYS A 103 -13.51 -4.54 -5.12
C LYS A 103 -13.81 -4.68 -3.63
N ALA A 104 -13.27 -3.80 -2.78
CA ALA A 104 -13.49 -3.85 -1.35
C ALA A 104 -14.97 -3.65 -1.01
N PRO A 105 -15.54 -4.47 -0.09
CA PRO A 105 -16.91 -4.32 0.34
C PRO A 105 -17.01 -3.14 1.32
N GLU A 106 -18.18 -2.52 1.40
CA GLU A 106 -18.50 -1.66 2.54
C GLU A 106 -18.74 -2.55 3.77
N LEU A 107 -17.92 -2.37 4.81
CA LEU A 107 -18.07 -3.03 6.10
C LEU A 107 -18.09 -1.97 7.20
N GLU A 108 -18.97 -2.17 8.18
CA GLU A 108 -19.01 -1.34 9.38
C GLU A 108 -17.64 -1.41 10.08
N ASN A 109 -17.18 -0.26 10.59
CA ASN A 109 -15.92 -0.11 11.33
C ASN A 109 -14.64 -0.31 10.51
N TRP A 110 -14.72 -0.44 9.19
CA TRP A 110 -13.55 -0.61 8.32
C TRP A 110 -13.38 0.55 7.35
N LYS A 111 -12.12 0.87 7.08
CA LYS A 111 -11.70 1.66 5.93
C LYS A 111 -10.58 0.92 5.20
N PHE A 112 -10.75 0.74 3.90
CA PHE A 112 -9.80 0.04 3.04
C PHE A 112 -9.01 1.05 2.22
N ASN A 113 -7.68 1.04 2.35
CA ASN A 113 -6.82 1.98 1.65
C ASN A 113 -5.89 1.24 0.68
N ALA A 114 -5.77 1.80 -0.52
CA ALA A 114 -4.65 1.51 -1.40
C ALA A 114 -3.45 2.32 -0.92
N PHE A 115 -2.32 1.65 -0.73
CA PHE A 115 -1.03 2.24 -0.36
C PHE A 115 -0.97 2.88 1.03
N ARG A 116 0.24 3.00 1.57
CA ARG A 116 0.47 3.74 2.81
C ARG A 116 0.11 5.21 2.65
N GLN A 117 -0.68 5.71 3.59
CA GLN A 117 -1.19 7.08 3.61
C GLN A 117 -0.24 8.01 4.38
N ARG A 118 -0.31 9.31 4.07
CA ARG A 118 0.42 10.34 4.80
C ARG A 118 0.02 10.35 6.28
N ILE A 119 1.02 10.41 7.15
CA ILE A 119 0.87 10.64 8.58
C ILE A 119 0.82 12.17 8.80
N PRO A 120 -0.22 12.70 9.46
CA PRO A 120 -0.33 14.12 9.72
C PRO A 120 0.81 14.67 10.58
N GLY A 121 1.24 15.89 10.24
CA GLY A 121 2.24 16.63 11.00
C GLY A 121 3.68 16.36 10.57
N ASP A 122 4.59 16.98 11.31
CA ASP A 122 6.02 17.08 10.96
C ASP A 122 6.92 16.47 12.05
N ASN A 123 6.32 15.81 13.04
CA ASN A 123 7.01 15.22 14.19
C ASN A 123 6.87 13.70 14.21
N PHE A 124 7.09 13.03 13.07
CA PHE A 124 7.04 11.58 12.99
C PHE A 124 8.43 10.98 13.25
N SER A 125 8.45 9.92 14.06
CA SER A 125 9.65 9.20 14.45
C SER A 125 9.36 7.71 14.51
N ILE A 126 10.35 6.90 14.17
CA ILE A 126 10.25 5.44 14.25
C ILE A 126 11.48 4.85 14.92
N GLU A 127 11.31 3.62 15.39
CA GLU A 127 12.37 2.77 15.90
C GLU A 127 12.30 1.43 15.15
N VAL A 128 13.35 1.11 14.40
CA VAL A 128 13.48 -0.15 13.67
C VAL A 128 14.77 -0.78 14.16
N GLY A 129 14.62 -1.86 14.94
CA GLY A 129 15.70 -2.54 15.65
C GLY A 129 16.58 -1.57 16.45
N SER A 130 17.78 -1.28 15.95
CA SER A 130 18.71 -0.36 16.63
C SER A 130 18.63 1.10 16.16
N VAL A 131 17.97 1.35 15.03
CA VAL A 131 17.86 2.67 14.42
C VAL A 131 16.66 3.41 15.02
N LYS A 132 16.93 4.56 15.61
CA LYS A 132 15.93 5.57 15.96
C LYS A 132 16.14 6.78 15.07
N ILE A 133 15.13 7.13 14.28
CA ILE A 133 15.19 8.21 13.30
C ILE A 133 13.86 8.96 13.25
N ASN A 134 13.91 10.26 13.01
CA ASN A 134 12.74 11.11 12.82
C ASN A 134 12.97 12.11 11.67
N TYR A 135 11.95 12.87 11.29
CA TYR A 135 12.08 13.84 10.19
C TYR A 135 13.19 14.88 10.37
N SER A 136 13.50 15.31 11.60
CA SER A 136 14.56 16.30 11.84
C SER A 136 15.99 15.75 11.64
N ASP A 137 16.13 14.43 11.46
CA ASP A 137 17.38 13.76 11.13
C ASP A 137 17.65 13.71 9.62
N ILE A 138 16.68 14.11 8.80
CA ILE A 138 16.73 13.98 7.35
C ILE A 138 16.60 15.34 6.69
N TYR A 139 17.55 15.63 5.82
CA TYR A 139 17.57 16.80 4.96
C TYR A 139 17.69 16.34 3.52
N PHE A 140 17.40 17.21 2.57
CA PHE A 140 17.55 16.88 1.17
C PHE A 140 17.98 18.08 0.33
N ARG A 141 18.56 17.77 -0.81
CA ARG A 141 18.58 18.64 -1.99
C ARG A 141 17.97 17.86 -3.14
N TYR A 142 17.52 18.56 -4.17
CA TYR A 142 16.81 17.91 -5.26
C TYR A 142 17.23 18.47 -6.62
N LYS A 143 17.10 17.61 -7.63
CA LYS A 143 17.09 18.00 -9.03
C LYS A 143 15.65 18.22 -9.43
N ASP A 144 15.34 19.43 -9.86
CA ASP A 144 13.98 19.78 -10.25
C ASP A 144 13.51 19.02 -11.50
N GLY A 145 12.20 18.77 -11.57
CA GLY A 145 11.56 17.99 -12.62
C GLY A 145 10.03 18.13 -12.57
N ASN A 146 9.34 17.45 -13.48
CA ASN A 146 7.90 17.22 -13.36
C ASN A 146 7.66 16.08 -12.36
N TYR A 147 6.41 15.90 -11.91
CA TYR A 147 6.05 14.72 -11.12
C TYR A 147 6.44 13.42 -11.87
N GLY A 148 7.30 12.63 -11.25
CA GLY A 148 7.90 11.41 -11.83
C GLY A 148 9.31 11.59 -12.39
N ASP A 149 9.81 12.82 -12.50
CA ASP A 149 11.17 13.16 -12.98
C ASP A 149 12.03 13.85 -11.89
N ILE A 150 11.53 13.93 -10.65
CA ILE A 150 12.21 14.60 -9.54
C ILE A 150 13.27 13.65 -8.98
N GLY A 151 14.50 14.15 -8.88
CA GLY A 151 15.58 13.43 -8.21
C GLY A 151 15.86 14.00 -6.83
N ILE A 152 16.03 13.17 -5.81
CA ILE A 152 16.35 13.62 -4.46
C ILE A 152 17.65 13.01 -3.95
N GLU A 153 18.47 13.82 -3.29
CA GLU A 153 19.60 13.34 -2.51
C GLU A 153 19.30 13.54 -1.03
N LEU A 154 19.10 12.44 -0.32
CA LEU A 154 18.82 12.41 1.11
C LEU A 154 20.14 12.50 1.90
N ASN A 155 20.19 13.48 2.78
CA ASN A 155 21.28 13.72 3.71
C ASN A 155 20.79 13.36 5.11
N ILE A 156 21.21 12.20 5.59
CA ILE A 156 20.62 11.55 6.78
C ILE A 156 21.66 11.50 7.91
N ARG A 157 21.26 11.95 9.11
CA ARG A 157 22.09 11.89 10.31
C ARG A 157 22.42 10.43 10.64
N ASN A 158 23.69 10.16 10.95
CA ASN A 158 24.20 8.83 11.28
C ASN A 158 24.03 7.76 10.17
N TYR A 159 23.77 8.15 8.93
CA TYR A 159 23.70 7.20 7.81
C TYR A 159 24.98 6.37 7.69
N ASN A 160 24.81 5.04 7.61
CA ASN A 160 25.88 4.06 7.49
C ASN A 160 25.71 3.15 6.25
N GLY A 161 24.65 3.33 5.46
CA GLY A 161 24.38 2.51 4.28
C GLY A 161 23.79 1.13 4.55
N GLU A 162 23.44 0.82 5.81
CA GLU A 162 22.84 -0.47 6.15
C GLU A 162 21.34 -0.52 5.83
N ALA A 163 20.83 -1.72 5.57
CA ALA A 163 19.41 -1.91 5.23
C ALA A 163 18.45 -1.38 6.29
N GLU A 164 18.83 -1.42 7.57
CA GLU A 164 17.98 -0.95 8.67
C GLU A 164 17.67 0.55 8.57
N ILE A 165 18.68 1.40 8.35
CA ILE A 165 18.48 2.86 8.21
C ILE A 165 17.82 3.23 6.88
N ILE A 166 18.08 2.47 5.82
CA ILE A 166 17.42 2.65 4.51
C ILE A 166 15.93 2.36 4.65
N ASN A 167 15.57 1.21 5.22
CA ASN A 167 14.18 0.81 5.44
C ASN A 167 13.45 1.79 6.38
N ALA A 168 14.10 2.20 7.47
CA ALA A 168 13.56 3.19 8.38
C ALA A 168 13.29 4.53 7.66
N THR A 169 14.20 4.96 6.78
CA THR A 169 14.02 6.17 6.00
C THR A 169 12.86 6.05 5.01
N TYR A 170 12.69 4.90 4.33
CA TYR A 170 11.53 4.69 3.46
C TYR A 170 10.20 4.74 4.22
N ILE A 171 10.12 4.16 5.43
CA ILE A 171 8.93 4.28 6.28
C ILE A 171 8.63 5.75 6.62
N LEU A 172 9.66 6.54 6.91
CA LEU A 172 9.50 7.98 7.14
C LEU A 172 8.99 8.71 5.88
N LEU A 173 9.56 8.40 4.71
CA LEU A 173 9.15 8.97 3.42
C LEU A 173 7.70 8.64 3.06
N ASP A 174 7.31 7.37 3.20
CA ASP A 174 5.92 6.91 3.02
C ASP A 174 4.99 7.63 4.00
N GLY A 175 5.40 7.77 5.27
CA GLY A 175 4.66 8.56 6.24
C GLY A 175 4.57 10.05 5.86
N LEU A 176 5.56 10.62 5.18
CA LEU A 176 5.61 12.05 4.91
C LEU A 176 4.71 12.43 3.74
N ILE A 177 4.85 11.72 2.62
CA ILE A 177 4.17 12.07 1.37
C ILE A 177 3.29 10.94 0.81
N GLY A 178 3.30 9.76 1.42
CA GLY A 178 2.53 8.58 0.97
C GLY A 178 3.34 7.71 0.02
N GLU A 179 3.14 6.40 0.10
CA GLU A 179 3.82 5.41 -0.75
C GLU A 179 3.60 5.73 -2.24
N TYR A 180 2.37 6.08 -2.63
CA TYR A 180 2.06 6.37 -4.03
C TYR A 180 2.90 7.52 -4.58
N ASP A 181 3.02 8.60 -3.82
CA ASP A 181 3.73 9.81 -4.25
C ASP A 181 5.25 9.65 -4.24
N ILE A 182 5.79 8.83 -3.33
CA ILE A 182 7.21 8.45 -3.38
C ILE A 182 7.48 7.67 -4.68
N THR A 183 6.71 6.62 -4.95
CA THR A 183 6.97 5.74 -6.10
C THR A 183 6.67 6.39 -7.45
N MET A 184 5.69 7.29 -7.51
CA MET A 184 5.25 7.90 -8.77
C MET A 184 5.84 9.29 -9.01
N GLY A 185 6.19 10.01 -7.95
CA GLY A 185 6.68 11.39 -8.03
C GLY A 185 8.20 11.52 -8.08
N ILE A 186 8.93 10.53 -7.57
CA ILE A 186 10.40 10.54 -7.47
C ILE A 186 10.99 9.54 -8.48
N ASP A 187 11.94 10.00 -9.29
CA ASP A 187 12.66 9.18 -10.27
C ASP A 187 13.82 8.41 -9.63
N TRP A 188 14.60 9.08 -8.78
CA TRP A 188 15.73 8.47 -8.09
C TRP A 188 15.98 9.09 -6.72
N ILE A 189 16.60 8.29 -5.86
CA ILE A 189 17.00 8.66 -4.49
C ILE A 189 18.48 8.31 -4.31
N ASP A 190 19.30 9.33 -4.08
CA ASP A 190 20.67 9.18 -3.61
C ASP A 190 20.76 9.34 -2.09
N TRP A 191 21.73 8.67 -1.49
CA TRP A 191 21.84 8.53 -0.04
C TRP A 191 23.21 8.97 0.46
N VAL A 192 23.23 9.98 1.32
CA VAL A 192 24.45 10.59 1.83
C VAL A 192 24.36 10.74 3.34
N LYS A 193 25.49 10.56 4.02
CA LYS A 193 25.61 10.88 5.44
C LYS A 193 25.62 12.40 5.61
N LEU A 194 24.68 12.89 6.43
CA LEU A 194 24.58 14.32 6.73
C LEU A 194 25.90 14.85 7.30
N ASP A 195 26.40 15.92 6.67
CA ASP A 195 27.44 16.78 7.19
C ASP A 195 26.79 18.03 7.79
N ASP A 196 26.74 18.08 9.13
CA ASP A 196 26.11 19.18 9.88
C ASP A 196 26.70 20.56 9.54
N THR A 197 27.94 20.63 9.02
CA THR A 197 28.55 21.91 8.63
C THR A 197 27.89 22.54 7.40
N ASN A 198 27.22 21.72 6.58
CA ASN A 198 26.57 22.12 5.33
C ASN A 198 25.03 22.14 5.43
N ILE A 199 24.46 21.94 6.62
CA ILE A 199 23.01 21.85 6.83
C ILE A 199 22.23 23.07 6.30
N ASN A 200 22.84 24.27 6.35
CA ASN A 200 22.22 25.51 5.85
C ASN A 200 22.06 25.56 4.32
N GLN A 201 22.65 24.61 3.59
CA GLN A 201 22.52 24.46 2.13
C GLN A 201 21.49 23.39 1.74
N LEU A 202 20.84 22.75 2.72
CA LEU A 202 19.89 21.68 2.53
C LEU A 202 18.50 22.12 2.99
N LEU A 203 17.47 21.44 2.49
CA LEU A 203 16.09 21.61 2.90
C LEU A 203 15.73 20.55 3.96
N PRO A 204 14.95 20.88 4.99
CA PRO A 204 14.40 19.88 5.91
C PRO A 204 13.47 18.93 5.13
N ILE A 205 13.48 17.63 5.44
CA ILE A 205 12.71 16.65 4.66
C ILE A 205 11.22 16.98 4.58
N THR A 206 10.66 17.62 5.60
CA THR A 206 9.25 18.02 5.66
C THR A 206 8.83 18.93 4.51
N ASP A 207 9.76 19.69 3.94
CA ASP A 207 9.49 20.56 2.79
C ASP A 207 9.25 19.76 1.49
N LEU A 208 9.68 18.49 1.44
CA LEU A 208 9.42 17.58 0.31
C LEU A 208 7.92 17.42 0.06
N ARG A 209 7.09 17.44 1.11
CA ARG A 209 5.63 17.36 0.99
C ARG A 209 5.07 18.47 0.10
N ASN A 210 5.49 19.70 0.37
CA ASN A 210 5.06 20.88 -0.39
C ASN A 210 5.60 20.85 -1.82
N LEU A 211 6.86 20.43 -2.00
CA LEU A 211 7.47 20.29 -3.31
C LEU A 211 6.66 19.33 -4.19
N ILE A 212 6.32 18.15 -3.67
CA ILE A 212 5.58 17.14 -4.42
C ILE A 212 4.14 17.58 -4.71
N ASP A 213 3.46 18.19 -3.74
CA ASP A 213 2.11 18.69 -3.94
C ASP A 213 2.04 19.79 -5.02
N GLN A 214 3.07 20.64 -5.12
CA GLN A 214 3.16 21.65 -6.18
C GLN A 214 3.34 21.03 -7.58
N LYS A 215 4.01 19.88 -7.67
CA LYS A 215 4.33 19.22 -8.95
C LYS A 215 3.21 18.34 -9.49
N LYS A 216 2.26 17.95 -8.64
CA LYS A 216 1.06 17.18 -9.00
C LYS A 216 -0.04 18.02 -9.69
N ASN A 217 0.03 19.35 -9.51
CA ASN A 217 -0.95 20.31 -10.04
C ASN A 217 -0.49 20.90 -11.39
#